data_AF-A0AAU1XSM5-F1
#
_entry.id   AF-A0AAU1XSM5-F1
#
_cell.length_a   1.000
_cell.length_b   1.000
_cell.length_c   1.000
_cell.angle_alpha   90.00
_cell.angle_beta   90.00
_cell.angle_gamma   90.00
#
_symmetry.space_group_name_H-M   'P 1'
#
loop_
_entity.id
_entity.type
_entity.pdbx_description
1 polymer ?
#
loop_
_entity_poly.entity_id
_entity_poly.type
_entity_poly.pdbx_seq_one_letter_code
_entity_poly.pdbx_strand_id
1 'polypeptide(L)'
;MAFAATRSILAPHDQAPQAVPAPGPTAAAYPDDAARALAVRAARAYLTWDEAKPADRARELSAVLASGVDPQLGWDRRGAQTAGLVVPGPVVVGKEGRARVRIDAQVSPGTGPARWVALDIPVVVVGAGRLAVSGPPALLGVPEEPAAGPEPSTRGADLAFSTATRGAVDGFFRAWAAGGAAQAAAPGTVVPALPGGVELRAVQGWEAAPGSGSDRHGVARVVWATGGGEITQAYRVQLTRVESARAGRWQVAGISGDDLT
;
A
#
# COMPACT_ATOMS: atom_id res chain seq x y z
N MET A 1 66.46 -67.04 -17.66
CA MET A 1 66.05 -66.07 -18.71
C MET A 1 65.74 -64.73 -18.03
N ALA A 2 66.35 -63.66 -18.55
CA ALA A 2 66.03 -62.23 -18.40
C ALA A 2 64.52 -61.91 -18.55
N PHE A 3 63.93 -60.77 -18.16
CA PHE A 3 64.16 -59.59 -17.30
C PHE A 3 62.78 -58.87 -17.30
N ALA A 4 62.34 -58.22 -16.22
CA ALA A 4 61.63 -56.92 -16.28
C ALA A 4 61.16 -56.46 -14.89
N ALA A 5 61.59 -55.25 -14.52
CA ALA A 5 61.13 -54.52 -13.35
C ALA A 5 59.76 -53.87 -13.60
N THR A 6 58.98 -53.63 -12.54
CA THR A 6 57.94 -52.59 -12.55
C THR A 6 57.89 -51.92 -11.18
N ARG A 7 58.18 -50.61 -11.18
CA ARG A 7 57.94 -49.68 -10.07
C ARG A 7 56.43 -49.50 -9.92
N SER A 8 55.90 -49.64 -8.71
CA SER A 8 54.59 -49.06 -8.37
C SER A 8 54.76 -48.05 -7.24
N ILE A 9 54.30 -46.84 -7.56
CA ILE A 9 54.41 -45.59 -6.83
C ILE A 9 53.34 -45.57 -5.72
N LEU A 10 53.71 -45.09 -4.53
CA LEU A 10 52.79 -44.77 -3.44
C LEU A 10 51.74 -43.77 -3.91
N ALA A 11 50.47 -44.17 -3.97
CA ALA A 11 49.36 -43.25 -4.16
C ALA A 11 49.11 -42.48 -2.85
N PRO A 12 49.04 -41.13 -2.87
CA PRO A 12 48.67 -40.34 -1.71
C PRO A 12 47.18 -40.56 -1.36
N HIS A 13 46.88 -40.59 -0.06
CA HIS A 13 45.51 -40.67 0.45
C HIS A 13 44.74 -39.39 0.09
N ASP A 14 43.79 -39.51 -0.84
CA ASP A 14 42.84 -38.47 -1.16
C ASP A 14 41.75 -38.46 -0.06
N GLN A 15 41.82 -37.49 0.86
CA GLN A 15 40.74 -37.22 1.80
C GLN A 15 39.54 -36.68 0.99
N ALA A 16 38.51 -37.52 0.84
CA ALA A 16 37.25 -37.11 0.23
C ALA A 16 36.71 -35.84 0.93
N PRO A 17 36.34 -34.79 0.18
CA PRO A 17 35.73 -33.59 0.77
C PRO A 17 34.48 -33.97 1.55
N GLN A 18 34.43 -33.61 2.83
CA GLN A 18 33.21 -33.75 3.61
C GLN A 18 32.14 -32.83 3.02
N ALA A 19 31.05 -33.42 2.54
CA ALA A 19 29.90 -32.68 2.04
C ALA A 19 29.32 -31.85 3.19
N VAL A 20 29.32 -30.52 3.03
CA VAL A 20 28.59 -29.60 3.91
C VAL A 20 27.11 -29.98 3.81
N PRO A 21 26.39 -30.17 4.94
CA PRO A 21 24.96 -30.46 4.89
C PRO A 21 24.24 -29.34 4.14
N ALA A 22 23.48 -29.70 3.11
CA ALA A 22 22.60 -28.75 2.45
C ALA A 22 21.66 -28.12 3.51
N PRO A 23 21.39 -26.81 3.47
CA PRO A 23 20.38 -26.21 4.31
C PRO A 23 19.07 -26.98 4.10
N GLY A 24 18.48 -27.48 5.19
CA GLY A 24 17.15 -28.08 5.13
C GLY A 24 16.12 -27.08 4.56
N PRO A 25 14.99 -27.56 4.03
CA PRO A 25 13.97 -26.68 3.47
C PRO A 25 13.56 -25.63 4.50
N THR A 26 13.80 -24.36 4.19
CA THR A 26 13.29 -23.23 4.96
C THR A 26 11.78 -23.38 5.07
N ALA A 27 11.25 -23.40 6.30
CA ALA A 27 9.81 -23.40 6.51
C ALA A 27 9.19 -22.25 5.71
N ALA A 28 8.18 -22.55 4.89
CA ALA A 28 7.53 -21.53 4.08
C ALA A 28 7.01 -20.40 4.99
N ALA A 29 7.25 -19.15 4.59
CA ALA A 29 6.72 -17.99 5.30
C ALA A 29 5.18 -18.05 5.36
N TYR A 30 4.60 -17.46 6.40
CA TYR A 30 3.15 -17.40 6.53
C TYR A 30 2.55 -16.57 5.36
N PRO A 31 1.48 -17.03 4.71
CA PRO A 31 0.94 -16.38 3.52
C PRO A 31 0.03 -15.18 3.89
N ASP A 32 0.63 -14.05 4.24
CA ASP A 32 -0.06 -12.84 4.73
C ASP A 32 -1.20 -12.35 3.82
N ASP A 33 -0.97 -12.22 2.51
CA ASP A 33 -1.98 -11.69 1.59
C ASP A 33 -3.17 -12.64 1.43
N ALA A 34 -2.92 -13.96 1.43
CA ALA A 34 -3.98 -14.95 1.41
C ALA A 34 -4.78 -14.93 2.72
N ALA A 35 -4.11 -14.70 3.86
CA ALA A 35 -4.77 -14.55 5.16
C ALA A 35 -5.62 -13.29 5.23
N ARG A 36 -5.14 -12.15 4.72
CA ARG A 36 -5.92 -10.92 4.58
C ARG A 36 -7.16 -11.12 3.72
N ALA A 37 -7.01 -11.74 2.55
CA ALA A 37 -8.13 -12.01 1.64
C ALA A 37 -9.18 -12.93 2.28
N LEU A 38 -8.75 -13.98 3.00
CA LEU A 38 -9.65 -14.85 3.75
C LEU A 38 -10.36 -14.09 4.87
N ALA A 39 -9.64 -13.29 5.64
CA ALA A 39 -10.16 -12.50 6.74
C ALA A 39 -11.20 -11.47 6.26
N VAL A 40 -10.99 -10.81 5.12
CA VAL A 40 -11.98 -9.90 4.51
C VAL A 40 -13.30 -10.62 4.22
N ARG A 41 -13.24 -11.82 3.61
CA ARG A 41 -14.45 -12.62 3.35
C ARG A 41 -15.14 -13.04 4.64
N ALA A 42 -14.36 -13.50 5.62
CA ALA A 42 -14.89 -13.91 6.92
C ALA A 42 -15.53 -12.75 7.69
N ALA A 43 -14.90 -11.57 7.69
CA ALA A 43 -15.43 -10.36 8.31
C ALA A 43 -16.78 -9.97 7.71
N ARG A 44 -16.88 -9.95 6.37
CA ARG A 44 -18.12 -9.61 5.68
C ARG A 44 -19.25 -10.56 6.05
N ALA A 45 -18.99 -11.86 6.03
CA ALA A 45 -19.97 -12.88 6.41
C ALA A 45 -20.33 -12.81 7.91
N TYR A 46 -19.34 -12.57 8.78
CA TYR A 46 -19.55 -12.44 10.22
C TYR A 46 -20.27 -11.16 10.64
N LEU A 47 -20.15 -10.07 9.88
CA LEU A 47 -20.82 -8.79 10.19
C LEU A 47 -22.11 -8.56 9.40
N THR A 48 -22.49 -9.51 8.54
CA THR A 48 -23.75 -9.50 7.79
C THR A 48 -24.71 -10.56 8.34
N TRP A 49 -25.90 -10.14 8.74
CA TRP A 49 -26.95 -11.04 9.20
C TRP A 49 -28.32 -10.43 8.93
N ASP A 50 -29.31 -11.31 8.80
CA ASP A 50 -30.71 -10.96 8.57
C ASP A 50 -31.55 -12.09 9.18
N GLU A 51 -32.35 -11.78 10.19
CA GLU A 51 -33.24 -12.74 10.86
C GLU A 51 -34.24 -13.41 9.90
N ALA A 52 -34.55 -12.79 8.76
CA ALA A 52 -35.39 -13.38 7.72
C ALA A 52 -34.62 -14.40 6.85
N LYS A 53 -33.28 -14.39 6.88
CA LYS A 53 -32.39 -15.22 6.03
C LYS A 53 -31.20 -15.82 6.80
N PRO A 54 -31.42 -16.53 7.92
CA PRO A 54 -30.33 -17.01 8.77
C PRO A 54 -29.41 -18.04 8.08
N ALA A 55 -29.91 -18.74 7.06
CA ALA A 55 -29.15 -19.71 6.29
C ALA A 55 -28.07 -19.07 5.40
N ASP A 56 -28.26 -17.82 4.94
CA ASP A 56 -27.30 -17.16 4.05
C ASP A 56 -25.97 -16.92 4.76
N ARG A 57 -26.03 -16.38 5.99
CA ARG A 57 -24.86 -16.20 6.86
C ARG A 57 -24.13 -17.52 7.11
N ALA A 58 -24.87 -18.58 7.44
CA ALA A 58 -24.31 -19.90 7.74
C ALA A 58 -23.53 -20.47 6.55
N ARG A 59 -24.09 -20.32 5.34
CA ARG A 59 -23.49 -20.77 4.08
C ARG A 59 -22.20 -20.02 3.80
N GLU A 60 -22.19 -18.70 3.97
CA GLU A 60 -20.99 -17.89 3.73
C GLU A 60 -19.88 -18.17 4.73
N LEU A 61 -20.21 -18.29 6.03
CA LEU A 61 -19.23 -18.61 7.06
C LEU A 61 -18.65 -20.02 6.89
N SER A 62 -19.47 -21.02 6.55
CA SER A 62 -19.01 -22.39 6.30
C SER A 62 -17.94 -22.49 5.20
N ALA A 63 -17.92 -21.55 4.24
CA ALA A 63 -16.93 -21.55 3.17
C ALA A 63 -15.53 -21.09 3.60
N VAL A 64 -15.41 -20.45 4.77
CA VAL A 64 -14.15 -19.88 5.28
C VAL A 64 -13.72 -20.46 6.62
N LEU A 65 -14.62 -21.11 7.35
CA LEU A 65 -14.34 -21.69 8.66
C LEU A 65 -13.59 -23.02 8.57
N ALA A 66 -12.76 -23.27 9.58
CA ALA A 66 -12.19 -24.59 9.80
C ALA A 66 -13.31 -25.59 10.14
N SER A 67 -13.09 -26.87 9.81
CA SER A 67 -14.03 -27.93 10.15
C SER A 67 -14.29 -27.98 11.67
N GLY A 68 -15.55 -28.16 12.06
CA GLY A 68 -15.96 -28.25 13.47
C GLY A 68 -16.24 -26.91 14.16
N VAL A 69 -16.06 -25.77 13.48
CA VAL A 69 -16.45 -24.45 14.01
C VAL A 69 -17.94 -24.20 13.74
N ASP A 70 -18.66 -23.64 14.73
CA ASP A 70 -20.07 -23.27 14.59
C ASP A 70 -20.25 -22.21 13.47
N PRO A 71 -21.04 -22.50 12.41
CA PRO A 71 -21.23 -21.58 11.29
C PRO A 71 -22.11 -20.37 11.62
N GLN A 72 -22.60 -20.23 12.86
CA GLN A 72 -23.30 -19.03 13.33
C GLN A 72 -22.39 -18.08 14.12
N LEU A 73 -21.30 -18.59 14.68
CA LEU A 73 -20.31 -17.85 15.48
C LEU A 73 -20.96 -16.95 16.56
N GLY A 74 -21.98 -17.47 17.25
CA GLY A 74 -22.60 -16.79 18.39
C GLY A 74 -23.70 -15.76 18.06
N TRP A 75 -24.15 -15.64 16.81
CA TRP A 75 -25.34 -14.83 16.49
C TRP A 75 -26.62 -15.50 17.02
N ASP A 76 -27.47 -14.72 17.69
CA ASP A 76 -28.73 -15.18 18.31
C ASP A 76 -29.90 -15.32 17.32
N ARG A 77 -29.63 -15.10 16.02
CA ARG A 77 -30.58 -15.12 14.89
C ARG A 77 -31.59 -13.98 14.86
N ARG A 78 -31.33 -12.88 15.58
CA ARG A 78 -32.21 -11.70 15.60
C ARG A 78 -31.59 -10.49 14.91
N GLY A 79 -32.47 -9.62 14.43
CA GLY A 79 -32.14 -8.35 13.80
C GLY A 79 -31.50 -8.50 12.43
N ALA A 80 -31.06 -7.36 11.89
CA ALA A 80 -30.37 -7.27 10.61
C ALA A 80 -29.20 -6.29 10.69
N GLN A 81 -28.11 -6.64 10.02
CA GLN A 81 -26.95 -5.79 9.81
C GLN A 81 -26.30 -6.16 8.48
N THR A 82 -25.74 -5.17 7.79
CA THR A 82 -24.94 -5.39 6.58
C THR A 82 -23.54 -4.80 6.75
N ALA A 83 -22.53 -5.57 6.37
CA ALA A 83 -21.16 -5.07 6.21
C ALA A 83 -21.00 -4.43 4.82
N GLY A 84 -20.59 -3.17 4.80
CA GLY A 84 -20.26 -2.40 3.60
C GLY A 84 -18.78 -2.53 3.23
N LEU A 85 -18.02 -1.46 3.44
CA LEU A 85 -16.58 -1.46 3.22
C LEU A 85 -15.87 -2.32 4.26
N VAL A 86 -14.94 -3.17 3.82
CA VAL A 86 -14.12 -4.05 4.68
C VAL A 86 -12.66 -3.87 4.27
N VAL A 87 -11.83 -3.41 5.19
CA VAL A 87 -10.43 -3.03 4.95
C VAL A 87 -9.51 -3.94 5.77
N PRO A 88 -8.59 -4.69 5.14
CA PRO A 88 -7.63 -5.49 5.86
C PRO A 88 -6.51 -4.64 6.46
N GLY A 89 -6.11 -4.99 7.68
CA GLY A 89 -5.01 -4.39 8.40
C GLY A 89 -3.82 -5.35 8.58
N PRO A 90 -3.03 -5.14 9.64
CA PRO A 90 -1.86 -5.96 9.96
C PRO A 90 -2.19 -7.43 10.20
N VAL A 91 -1.22 -8.30 9.88
CA VAL A 91 -1.22 -9.73 10.21
C VAL A 91 -0.22 -9.94 11.34
N VAL A 92 -0.67 -10.56 12.43
CA VAL A 92 0.20 -10.95 13.55
C VAL A 92 0.35 -12.47 13.53
N VAL A 93 1.48 -12.94 13.01
CA VAL A 93 1.80 -14.38 12.92
C VAL A 93 2.14 -14.90 14.31
N GLY A 94 1.46 -15.98 14.71
CA GLY A 94 1.72 -16.74 15.91
C GLY A 94 2.46 -18.04 15.63
N LYS A 95 2.34 -19.00 16.54
CA LYS A 95 2.93 -20.34 16.39
C LYS A 95 1.98 -21.27 15.62
N GLU A 96 2.49 -22.41 15.17
CA GLU A 96 1.68 -23.53 14.62
C GLU A 96 0.82 -23.12 13.41
N GLY A 97 1.35 -22.24 12.55
CA GLY A 97 0.61 -21.77 11.39
C GLY A 97 -0.64 -20.95 11.73
N ARG A 98 -0.71 -20.35 12.93
CA ARG A 98 -1.77 -19.43 13.34
C ARG A 98 -1.36 -17.99 13.08
N ALA A 99 -2.31 -17.15 12.74
CA ALA A 99 -2.16 -15.71 12.74
C ALA A 99 -3.46 -15.04 13.17
N ARG A 100 -3.37 -13.75 13.50
CA ARG A 100 -4.52 -12.89 13.71
C ARG A 100 -4.48 -11.76 12.70
N VAL A 101 -5.60 -11.49 12.05
CA VAL A 101 -5.72 -10.45 11.05
C VAL A 101 -6.67 -9.39 11.59
N ARG A 102 -6.18 -8.14 11.70
CA ARG A 102 -7.05 -7.01 12.00
C ARG A 102 -7.85 -6.64 10.75
N ILE A 103 -9.16 -6.44 10.90
CA ILE A 103 -10.05 -5.92 9.87
C ILE A 103 -10.80 -4.71 10.42
N ASP A 104 -10.86 -3.62 9.67
CA ASP A 104 -11.79 -2.54 9.96
C ASP A 104 -12.97 -2.64 8.96
N ALA A 105 -14.20 -2.53 9.44
CA ALA A 105 -15.40 -2.68 8.62
C ALA A 105 -16.44 -1.62 8.93
N GLN A 106 -17.08 -1.09 7.90
CA GLN A 106 -18.26 -0.27 8.04
C GLN A 106 -19.50 -1.16 8.12
N VAL A 107 -20.28 -1.04 9.19
CA VAL A 107 -21.51 -1.79 9.38
C VAL A 107 -22.71 -0.86 9.39
N SER A 108 -23.75 -1.24 8.67
CA SER A 108 -25.04 -0.56 8.67
C SER A 108 -26.06 -1.44 9.39
N PRO A 109 -26.51 -1.07 10.60
CA PRO A 109 -27.61 -1.77 11.24
C PRO A 109 -28.91 -1.56 10.45
N GLY A 110 -29.88 -2.47 10.58
CA GLY A 110 -31.20 -2.31 9.95
C GLY A 110 -31.93 -1.03 10.37
N THR A 111 -31.57 -0.45 11.52
CA THR A 111 -31.99 0.89 11.96
C THR A 111 -30.81 1.66 12.55
N GLY A 112 -30.65 2.93 12.16
CA GLY A 112 -29.57 3.80 12.63
C GLY A 112 -28.43 4.03 11.63
N PRO A 113 -27.45 4.88 11.98
CA PRO A 113 -26.37 5.24 11.07
C PRO A 113 -25.34 4.12 10.92
N ALA A 114 -24.65 4.12 9.78
CA ALA A 114 -23.47 3.29 9.59
C ALA A 114 -22.36 3.68 10.57
N ARG A 115 -21.60 2.70 11.05
CA ARG A 115 -20.48 2.90 11.98
C ARG A 115 -19.29 2.02 11.61
N TRP A 116 -18.08 2.45 11.98
CA TRP A 116 -16.90 1.60 11.87
C TRP A 116 -16.78 0.68 13.08
N VAL A 117 -16.37 -0.56 12.82
CA VAL A 117 -15.99 -1.55 13.84
C VAL A 117 -14.68 -2.19 13.43
N ALA A 118 -13.91 -2.68 14.39
CA ALA A 118 -12.72 -3.47 14.13
C ALA A 118 -12.92 -4.91 14.60
N LEU A 119 -12.37 -5.86 13.85
CA LEU A 119 -12.33 -7.28 14.19
C LEU A 119 -10.89 -7.78 14.24
N ASP A 120 -10.61 -8.65 15.19
CA ASP A 120 -9.45 -9.54 15.18
C ASP A 120 -9.90 -10.93 14.73
N ILE A 121 -9.41 -11.39 13.58
CA ILE A 121 -9.84 -12.65 12.96
C ILE A 121 -8.74 -13.71 13.12
N PRO A 122 -9.02 -14.82 13.84
CA PRO A 122 -8.05 -15.89 14.00
C PRO A 122 -8.02 -16.78 12.74
N VAL A 123 -6.86 -16.84 12.10
CA VAL A 123 -6.62 -17.64 10.88
C VAL A 123 -5.59 -18.72 11.17
N VAL A 124 -5.79 -19.92 10.62
CA VAL A 124 -4.87 -21.04 10.76
C VAL A 124 -4.61 -21.71 9.41
N VAL A 125 -3.37 -22.18 9.22
CA VAL A 125 -3.00 -23.07 8.12
C VAL A 125 -3.48 -24.49 8.45
N VAL A 126 -4.24 -25.10 7.54
CA VAL A 126 -4.78 -26.45 7.64
C VAL A 126 -4.34 -27.31 6.46
N GLY A 127 -4.06 -28.59 6.73
CA GLY A 127 -3.71 -29.58 5.71
C GLY A 127 -2.58 -29.12 4.80
N ALA A 128 -2.77 -29.26 3.49
CA ALA A 128 -1.81 -28.90 2.43
C ALA A 128 -1.62 -27.38 2.24
N GLY A 129 -1.43 -26.62 3.32
CA GLY A 129 -1.15 -25.18 3.26
C GLY A 129 -2.37 -24.28 3.02
N ARG A 130 -3.60 -24.80 3.12
CA ARG A 130 -4.81 -23.97 2.98
C ARG A 130 -5.05 -23.15 4.24
N LEU A 131 -5.72 -22.01 4.12
CA LEU A 131 -6.08 -21.19 5.26
C LEU A 131 -7.57 -21.37 5.62
N ALA A 132 -7.87 -21.30 6.91
CA ALA A 132 -9.23 -21.30 7.44
C ALA A 132 -9.33 -20.41 8.69
N VAL A 133 -10.53 -19.91 8.98
CA VAL A 133 -10.81 -19.21 10.24
C VAL A 133 -11.00 -20.23 11.35
N SER A 134 -10.19 -20.14 12.41
CA SER A 134 -10.13 -21.17 13.44
C SER A 134 -11.11 -20.98 14.61
N GLY A 135 -11.87 -19.88 14.62
CA GLY A 135 -12.76 -19.55 15.73
C GLY A 135 -13.48 -18.21 15.55
N PRO A 136 -14.27 -17.79 16.56
CA PRO A 136 -15.00 -16.53 16.51
C PRO A 136 -14.05 -15.32 16.45
N PRO A 137 -14.34 -14.33 15.58
CA PRO A 137 -13.67 -13.04 15.63
C PRO A 137 -13.91 -12.32 16.96
N ALA A 138 -12.96 -11.48 17.38
CA ALA A 138 -13.12 -10.59 18.51
C ALA A 138 -13.39 -9.15 18.04
N LEU A 139 -14.37 -8.47 18.65
CA LEU A 139 -14.63 -7.05 18.40
C LEU A 139 -13.57 -6.19 19.09
N LEU A 140 -12.97 -5.27 18.35
CA LEU A 140 -11.97 -4.32 18.82
C LEU A 140 -12.47 -2.87 18.67
N GLY A 141 -11.82 -1.96 19.38
CA GLY A 141 -11.95 -0.52 19.13
C GLY A 141 -11.29 -0.12 17.80
N VAL A 142 -11.91 0.86 17.12
CA VAL A 142 -11.31 1.59 16.01
C VAL A 142 -10.62 2.80 16.61
N PRO A 143 -9.30 3.01 16.40
CA PRO A 143 -8.64 4.23 16.85
C PRO A 143 -9.38 5.46 16.31
N GLU A 144 -9.82 6.35 17.19
CA GLU A 144 -10.57 7.55 16.79
C GLU A 144 -9.66 8.63 16.19
N GLU A 145 -8.37 8.61 16.52
CA GLU A 145 -7.39 9.58 16.07
C GLU A 145 -6.27 8.91 15.27
N PRO A 146 -5.87 9.48 14.12
CA PRO A 146 -4.62 9.12 13.47
C PRO A 146 -3.46 9.33 14.43
N ALA A 147 -2.47 8.43 14.39
CA ALA A 147 -1.22 8.68 15.09
C ALA A 147 -0.63 10.01 14.61
N ALA A 148 -0.09 10.80 15.56
CA ALA A 148 0.59 12.04 15.22
C ALA A 148 1.69 11.75 14.19
N GLY A 149 1.56 12.37 13.01
CA GLY A 149 2.61 12.34 12.00
C GLY A 149 3.78 13.24 12.39
N PRO A 150 4.94 13.11 11.74
CA PRO A 150 6.00 14.10 11.87
C PRO A 150 5.46 15.49 11.50
N GLU A 151 5.76 16.50 12.30
CA GLU A 151 5.37 17.87 11.97
C GLU A 151 6.09 18.33 10.68
N PRO A 152 5.38 18.97 9.73
CA PRO A 152 6.01 19.52 8.54
C PRO A 152 7.06 20.56 8.92
N SER A 153 8.29 20.42 8.40
CA SER A 153 9.34 21.41 8.63
C SER A 153 8.97 22.78 8.03
N THR A 154 8.98 23.84 8.84
CA THR A 154 8.60 25.21 8.43
C THR A 154 9.77 26.02 7.88
N ARG A 155 10.72 25.41 7.15
CA ARG A 155 11.80 26.19 6.53
C ARG A 155 11.16 27.27 5.64
N GLY A 156 11.47 28.55 5.90
CA GLY A 156 10.87 29.68 5.20
C GLY A 156 11.10 29.63 3.69
N ALA A 157 10.33 30.37 2.90
CA ALA A 157 10.41 30.32 1.44
C ALA A 157 11.49 31.26 0.85
N ASP A 158 12.12 30.85 -0.26
CA ASP A 158 12.91 31.74 -1.12
C ASP A 158 11.98 32.52 -2.05
N LEU A 159 11.55 33.70 -1.59
CA LEU A 159 10.54 34.52 -2.30
C LEU A 159 11.03 35.01 -3.67
N ALA A 160 12.32 35.33 -3.80
CA ALA A 160 12.89 35.81 -5.05
C ALA A 160 12.88 34.70 -6.11
N PHE A 161 13.34 33.50 -5.74
CA PHE A 161 13.31 32.35 -6.63
C PHE A 161 11.88 31.91 -6.95
N SER A 162 10.99 31.94 -5.95
CA SER A 162 9.55 31.65 -6.13
C SER A 162 8.94 32.57 -7.19
N THR A 163 9.15 33.88 -7.06
CA THR A 163 8.65 34.88 -8.02
C THR A 163 9.21 34.64 -9.42
N ALA A 164 10.52 34.39 -9.53
CA ALA A 164 11.20 34.18 -10.81
C ALA A 164 10.76 32.89 -11.54
N THR A 165 10.30 31.88 -10.80
CA THR A 165 9.95 30.55 -11.35
C THR A 165 8.46 30.28 -11.42
N ARG A 166 7.61 31.16 -10.87
CA ARG A 166 6.15 31.00 -10.90
C ARG A 166 5.60 30.75 -12.30
N GLY A 167 6.08 31.48 -13.31
CA GLY A 167 5.62 31.28 -14.69
C GLY A 167 5.92 29.89 -15.26
N ALA A 168 7.05 29.28 -14.89
CA ALA A 168 7.39 27.92 -15.30
C ALA A 168 6.45 26.89 -14.65
N VAL A 169 6.14 27.07 -13.37
CA VAL A 169 5.21 26.22 -12.61
C VAL A 169 3.78 26.36 -13.15
N ASP A 170 3.29 27.59 -13.34
CA ASP A 170 1.96 27.87 -13.90
C ASP A 170 1.81 27.27 -15.31
N GLY A 171 2.84 27.46 -16.15
CA GLY A 171 2.88 26.93 -17.50
C GLY A 171 2.85 25.40 -17.52
N PHE A 172 3.60 24.76 -16.62
CA PHE A 172 3.58 23.30 -16.48
C PHE A 172 2.19 22.77 -16.10
N PHE A 173 1.55 23.31 -15.06
CA PHE A 173 0.24 22.82 -14.63
C PHE A 173 -0.84 23.03 -15.69
N ARG A 174 -0.81 24.15 -16.43
CA ARG A 174 -1.71 24.38 -17.57
C ARG A 174 -1.49 23.36 -18.68
N ALA A 175 -0.23 23.12 -19.04
CA ALA A 175 0.11 22.14 -20.07
C ALA A 175 -0.30 20.72 -19.64
N TRP A 176 -0.02 20.33 -18.40
CA TRP A 176 -0.38 19.03 -17.86
C TRP A 176 -1.89 18.80 -17.85
N ALA A 177 -2.67 19.81 -17.44
CA ALA A 177 -4.13 19.76 -17.48
C ALA A 177 -4.69 19.59 -18.89
N ALA A 178 -4.00 20.12 -19.90
CA ALA A 178 -4.33 19.95 -21.32
C ALA A 178 -3.77 18.64 -21.92
N GLY A 179 -3.18 17.75 -21.13
CA GLY A 179 -2.55 16.51 -21.60
C GLY A 179 -1.14 16.68 -22.20
N GLY A 180 -0.56 17.87 -22.09
CA GLY A 180 0.71 18.27 -22.69
C GLY A 180 1.88 18.39 -21.71
N ALA A 181 1.94 17.55 -20.66
CA ALA A 181 3.02 17.64 -19.66
C ALA A 181 4.41 17.44 -20.28
N ALA A 182 4.55 16.53 -21.25
CA ALA A 182 5.83 16.22 -21.90
C ALA A 182 6.46 17.44 -22.61
N GLN A 183 5.64 18.41 -23.07
CA GLN A 183 6.15 19.61 -23.73
C GLN A 183 6.60 20.70 -22.73
N ALA A 184 6.06 20.69 -21.51
CA ALA A 184 6.37 21.70 -20.50
C ALA A 184 7.41 21.22 -19.46
N ALA A 185 7.53 19.91 -19.25
CA ALA A 185 8.50 19.31 -18.35
C ALA A 185 9.94 19.40 -18.87
N ALA A 186 10.90 19.12 -17.99
CA ALA A 186 12.29 18.94 -18.37
C ALA A 186 12.46 17.69 -19.26
N PRO A 187 13.46 17.67 -20.16
CA PRO A 187 13.73 16.49 -20.98
C PRO A 187 13.93 15.22 -20.14
N GLY A 188 13.30 14.12 -20.57
CA GLY A 188 13.37 12.83 -19.86
C GLY A 188 12.39 12.67 -18.69
N THR A 189 11.71 13.75 -18.27
CA THR A 189 10.67 13.66 -17.23
C THR A 189 9.39 13.06 -17.81
N VAL A 190 8.88 12.01 -17.16
CA VAL A 190 7.59 11.39 -17.48
C VAL A 190 6.60 11.73 -16.38
N VAL A 191 5.55 12.47 -16.72
CA VAL A 191 4.42 12.75 -15.81
C VAL A 191 3.16 12.13 -16.43
N PRO A 192 2.53 11.15 -15.76
CA PRO A 192 1.28 10.56 -16.23
C PRO A 192 0.19 11.61 -16.43
N ALA A 193 -0.64 11.45 -17.46
CA ALA A 193 -1.76 12.35 -17.71
C ALA A 193 -2.80 12.28 -16.57
N LEU A 194 -3.48 13.40 -16.34
CA LEU A 194 -4.62 13.43 -15.42
C LEU A 194 -5.79 12.61 -15.99
N PRO A 195 -6.62 11.99 -15.13
CA PRO A 195 -7.84 11.33 -15.58
C PRO A 195 -8.81 12.35 -16.17
N GLY A 196 -9.67 11.91 -17.09
CA GLY A 196 -10.71 12.75 -17.67
C GLY A 196 -11.67 13.31 -16.60
N GLY A 197 -12.15 14.53 -16.80
CA GLY A 197 -13.04 15.23 -15.87
C GLY A 197 -12.33 16.01 -14.75
N VAL A 198 -10.99 16.08 -14.79
CA VAL A 198 -10.19 16.97 -13.93
C VAL A 198 -9.75 18.19 -14.73
N GLU A 199 -10.12 19.38 -14.28
CA GLU A 199 -9.80 20.65 -14.94
C GLU A 199 -8.97 21.56 -14.03
N LEU A 200 -7.94 22.21 -14.57
CA LEU A 200 -7.20 23.22 -13.82
C LEU A 200 -8.08 24.47 -13.64
N ARG A 201 -8.27 24.89 -12.39
CA ARG A 201 -8.90 26.17 -12.06
C ARG A 201 -7.85 27.24 -11.80
N ALA A 202 -6.87 26.96 -10.94
CA ALA A 202 -5.81 27.92 -10.62
C ALA A 202 -4.57 27.25 -10.06
N VAL A 203 -3.41 27.86 -10.29
CA VAL A 203 -2.24 27.70 -9.41
C VAL A 203 -2.28 28.85 -8.40
N GLN A 204 -2.79 28.58 -7.20
CA GLN A 204 -2.97 29.58 -6.15
C GLN A 204 -1.63 30.13 -5.66
N GLY A 205 -0.64 29.26 -5.47
CA GLY A 205 0.65 29.65 -4.91
C GLY A 205 1.78 28.73 -5.34
N TRP A 206 2.99 29.28 -5.28
CA TRP A 206 4.25 28.58 -5.49
C TRP A 206 5.26 29.14 -4.49
N GLU A 207 5.83 28.25 -3.69
CA GLU A 207 6.80 28.57 -2.63
C GLU A 207 7.99 27.64 -2.78
N ALA A 208 9.09 28.15 -3.34
CA ALA A 208 10.34 27.42 -3.42
C ALA A 208 11.04 27.38 -2.06
N ALA A 209 11.59 26.22 -1.72
CA ALA A 209 12.42 26.06 -0.55
C ALA A 209 13.76 26.82 -0.71
N PRO A 210 14.39 27.24 0.39
CA PRO A 210 15.71 27.86 0.36
C PRO A 210 16.74 26.90 -0.24
N GLY A 211 17.62 27.43 -1.07
CA GLY A 211 18.67 26.64 -1.68
C GLY A 211 19.38 27.37 -2.82
N SER A 212 20.29 26.66 -3.46
CA SER A 212 21.08 27.12 -4.59
C SER A 212 21.41 25.95 -5.50
N GLY A 213 21.89 26.21 -6.71
CA GLY A 213 22.27 25.18 -7.67
C GLY A 213 21.30 25.06 -8.85
N SER A 214 21.45 24.00 -9.64
CA SER A 214 20.67 23.69 -10.83
C SER A 214 19.35 22.97 -10.54
N ASP A 215 19.18 22.45 -9.34
CA ASP A 215 18.02 21.67 -8.92
C ASP A 215 17.45 22.27 -7.64
N ARG A 216 16.17 22.62 -7.69
CA ARG A 216 15.46 23.30 -6.62
C ARG A 216 14.11 22.64 -6.42
N HIS A 217 13.58 22.69 -5.21
CA HIS A 217 12.25 22.15 -4.90
C HIS A 217 11.38 23.21 -4.23
N GLY A 218 10.08 22.99 -4.24
CA GLY A 218 9.11 23.85 -3.58
C GLY A 218 7.73 23.23 -3.54
N VAL A 219 6.77 23.98 -3.03
CA VAL A 219 5.37 23.58 -2.93
C VAL A 219 4.51 24.47 -3.82
N ALA A 220 3.74 23.86 -4.72
CA ALA A 220 2.68 24.51 -5.47
C ALA A 220 1.32 24.15 -4.87
N ARG A 221 0.47 25.15 -4.60
CA ARG A 221 -0.96 24.93 -4.28
C ARG A 221 -1.79 25.12 -5.53
N VAL A 222 -2.50 24.07 -5.93
CA VAL A 222 -3.23 24.02 -7.20
C VAL A 222 -4.69 23.64 -6.94
N VAL A 223 -5.60 24.37 -7.56
CA VAL A 223 -7.04 24.13 -7.49
C VAL A 223 -7.47 23.40 -8.75
N TRP A 224 -8.09 22.25 -8.54
CA TRP A 224 -8.69 21.43 -9.59
C TRP A 224 -10.20 21.44 -9.44
N ALA A 225 -10.93 21.48 -10.55
CA ALA A 225 -12.34 21.12 -10.57
C ALA A 225 -12.50 19.65 -10.96
N THR A 226 -13.31 18.92 -10.20
CA THR A 226 -13.62 17.51 -10.42
C THR A 226 -14.89 17.12 -9.66
N GLY A 227 -15.68 16.19 -10.21
CA GLY A 227 -16.89 15.69 -9.55
C GLY A 227 -17.94 16.77 -9.21
N GLY A 228 -17.95 17.89 -9.94
CA GLY A 228 -18.86 19.02 -9.70
C GLY A 228 -18.42 19.99 -8.58
N GLY A 229 -17.24 19.78 -7.97
CA GLY A 229 -16.66 20.67 -6.97
C GLY A 229 -15.24 21.10 -7.30
N GLU A 230 -14.62 21.85 -6.39
CA GLU A 230 -13.22 22.25 -6.45
C GLU A 230 -12.43 21.66 -5.27
N ILE A 231 -11.21 21.23 -5.54
CA ILE A 231 -10.27 20.72 -4.54
C ILE A 231 -8.93 21.44 -4.66
N THR A 232 -8.36 21.84 -3.52
CA THR A 232 -6.99 22.38 -3.47
C THR A 232 -6.03 21.25 -3.10
N GLN A 233 -5.01 21.04 -3.93
CA GLN A 233 -3.95 20.06 -3.71
C GLN A 233 -2.60 20.77 -3.60
N ALA A 234 -1.76 20.30 -2.68
CA ALA A 234 -0.37 20.71 -2.58
C ALA A 234 0.50 19.71 -3.34
N TYR A 235 1.39 20.22 -4.19
CA TYR A 235 2.37 19.43 -4.92
C TYR A 235 3.77 19.85 -4.52
N ARG A 236 4.62 18.88 -4.20
CA ARG A 236 6.07 19.08 -4.25
C ARG A 236 6.47 19.14 -5.72
N VAL A 237 7.15 20.20 -6.12
CA VAL A 237 7.63 20.39 -7.50
C VAL A 237 9.15 20.50 -7.47
N GLN A 238 9.81 19.64 -8.22
CA GLN A 238 11.23 19.76 -8.52
C GLN A 238 11.39 20.58 -9.80
N LEU A 239 12.18 21.65 -9.72
CA LEU A 239 12.62 22.44 -10.85
C LEU A 239 14.09 22.12 -11.14
N THR A 240 14.41 21.91 -12.41
CA THR A 240 15.79 21.82 -12.88
C THR A 240 16.08 22.92 -13.89
N ARG A 241 17.31 23.43 -13.90
CA ARG A 241 17.76 24.42 -14.86
C ARG A 241 18.20 23.71 -16.13
N VAL A 242 17.40 23.84 -17.19
CA VAL A 242 17.71 23.30 -18.50
C VAL A 242 18.43 24.37 -19.31
N GLU A 243 19.71 24.13 -19.62
CA GLU A 243 20.52 25.01 -20.44
C GLU A 243 20.35 24.71 -21.93
N SER A 244 20.39 25.76 -22.75
CA SER A 244 20.49 25.67 -24.20
C SER A 244 21.55 26.65 -24.68
N ALA A 245 22.00 26.49 -25.92
CA ALA A 245 23.06 27.32 -26.52
C ALA A 245 22.79 28.84 -26.52
N ARG A 246 21.56 29.28 -26.24
CA ARG A 246 21.16 30.71 -26.23
C ARG A 246 20.57 31.20 -24.91
N ALA A 247 20.10 30.32 -24.03
CA ALA A 247 19.53 30.66 -22.72
C ALA A 247 19.34 29.43 -21.83
N GLY A 248 19.33 29.64 -20.51
CA GLY A 248 18.87 28.64 -19.55
C GLY A 248 17.47 28.97 -19.03
N ARG A 249 16.59 27.96 -18.89
CA ARG A 249 15.25 28.11 -18.31
C ARG A 249 15.00 27.07 -17.22
N TRP A 250 14.17 27.40 -16.24
CA TRP A 250 13.71 26.44 -15.24
C TRP A 250 12.54 25.63 -15.79
N GLN A 251 12.58 24.32 -15.62
CA GLN A 251 11.50 23.40 -16.01
C GLN A 251 11.21 22.41 -14.90
N VAL A 252 9.98 21.92 -14.86
CA VAL A 252 9.56 20.89 -13.90
C VAL A 252 10.21 19.56 -14.26
N ALA A 253 11.00 19.02 -13.34
CA ALA A 253 11.70 17.74 -13.47
C ALA A 253 11.00 16.60 -12.71
N GLY A 254 10.09 16.93 -11.78
CA GLY A 254 9.32 15.96 -11.01
C GLY A 254 8.20 16.62 -10.20
N ILE A 255 7.14 15.85 -9.94
CA ILE A 255 6.03 16.25 -9.07
C ILE A 255 5.62 15.09 -8.15
N SER A 256 5.28 15.38 -6.90
CA SER A 256 4.78 14.39 -5.92
C SER A 256 3.83 15.02 -4.90
N GLY A 257 3.12 14.17 -4.14
CA GLY A 257 2.26 14.61 -3.02
C GLY A 257 3.02 14.90 -1.72
N ASP A 258 4.16 14.25 -1.50
CA ASP A 258 5.04 14.47 -0.34
C ASP A 258 6.49 14.04 -0.63
N ASP A 259 7.40 14.30 0.32
CA ASP A 259 8.78 13.82 0.32
C ASP A 259 8.84 12.41 0.94
N LEU A 260 9.37 11.42 0.20
CA LEU A 260 9.55 10.05 0.71
C LEU A 260 10.86 9.86 1.49
N THR A 261 11.51 10.95 1.92
CA THR A 261 12.87 10.95 2.48
C THR A 261 12.92 11.30 3.95
#